data_AF-A0A7K5HSA4-F1
#
_entry.id   AF-A0A7K5HSA4-F1
#
_cell.length_a   1.000
_cell.length_b   1.000
_cell.length_c   1.000
_cell.angle_alpha   90.00
_cell.angle_beta   90.00
_cell.angle_gamma   90.00
#
_symmetry.space_group_name_H-M   'P 1'
#
loop_
_entity.id
_entity.type
_entity.pdbx_description
1 polymer ?
#
loop_
_entity_poly.entity_id
_entity_poly.type
_entity_poly.pdbx_seq_one_letter_code
_entity_poly.pdbx_strand_id
1 'polypeptide(L)'
;DHEELCGTSYGSFCLNGGICYMIPTVSSPFCRCIENYTGARCEEVLLPSIKSQAKGDLFAAFLASLLLLGVLVIGAFYFLCR
;
A
#
# COMPACT_ATOMS: atom_id res chain seq x y z
N ASP A 1 -30.78 0.80 -9.43
CA ASP A 1 -30.50 -0.05 -10.61
C ASP A 1 -30.52 0.71 -11.93
N HIS A 2 -29.55 1.61 -12.17
CA HIS A 2 -29.32 2.16 -13.51
C HIS A 2 -27.81 2.41 -13.68
N GLU A 3 -27.04 1.32 -13.68
CA GLU A 3 -25.66 1.33 -14.19
C GLU A 3 -25.74 1.02 -15.70
N GLU A 4 -25.61 2.02 -16.55
CA GLU A 4 -25.52 1.82 -18.01
C GLU A 4 -24.06 1.75 -18.44
N LEU A 5 -23.74 0.88 -19.39
CA LEU A 5 -22.38 0.81 -19.96
C LEU A 5 -22.05 2.12 -20.68
N CYS A 6 -20.82 2.60 -20.52
CA CYS A 6 -20.37 3.78 -21.25
C CYS A 6 -20.43 3.55 -22.78
N GLY A 7 -20.77 4.60 -23.53
CA GLY A 7 -20.64 4.60 -24.98
C GLY A 7 -19.18 4.58 -25.46
N THR A 8 -18.99 4.35 -26.76
CA THR A 8 -17.66 4.20 -27.40
C THR A 8 -16.72 5.39 -27.21
N SER A 9 -17.26 6.59 -26.95
CA SER A 9 -16.47 7.81 -26.63
C SER A 9 -15.54 7.64 -25.42
N TYR A 10 -15.93 6.79 -24.46
CA TYR A 10 -15.16 6.54 -23.23
C TYR A 10 -14.40 5.20 -23.27
N GLY A 11 -14.22 4.60 -24.44
CA GLY A 11 -13.59 3.28 -24.59
C GLY A 11 -12.16 3.19 -24.03
N SER A 12 -11.46 4.32 -23.90
CA SER A 12 -10.11 4.40 -23.31
C SER A 12 -10.08 5.05 -21.93
N PHE A 13 -11.25 5.32 -21.32
CA PHE A 13 -11.31 5.95 -20.00
C PHE A 13 -10.84 4.98 -18.91
N CYS A 14 -11.40 3.77 -18.85
CA CYS A 14 -10.92 2.74 -17.93
C CYS A 14 -9.72 2.00 -18.54
N LEU A 15 -8.62 1.96 -17.80
CA LEU A 15 -7.38 1.28 -18.19
C LEU A 15 -7.40 -0.17 -17.71
N ASN A 16 -6.42 -0.95 -18.16
CA ASN A 16 -6.15 -2.31 -17.68
C ASN A 16 -7.38 -3.25 -17.67
N GLY A 17 -8.27 -3.11 -18.66
CA GLY A 17 -9.45 -3.96 -18.80
C GLY A 17 -10.59 -3.63 -17.82
N GLY A 18 -10.56 -2.46 -17.17
CA GLY A 18 -11.67 -1.98 -16.35
C GLY A 18 -12.96 -1.77 -17.15
N ILE A 19 -14.10 -1.94 -16.50
CA ILE A 19 -15.43 -1.78 -17.11
C ILE A 19 -15.95 -0.38 -16.80
N CYS A 20 -16.34 0.34 -17.85
CA CYS A 20 -16.85 1.71 -17.74
C CYS A 20 -18.37 1.73 -17.59
N TYR A 21 -18.84 2.46 -16.58
CA TYR A 21 -20.26 2.72 -16.32
C TYR A 21 -20.56 4.22 -16.32
N MET A 22 -21.72 4.59 -16.84
CA MET A 22 -22.29 5.91 -16.74
C MET A 22 -23.34 5.95 -15.64
N ILE A 23 -23.24 6.95 -14.77
CA ILE A 23 -24.21 7.17 -13.70
C ILE A 23 -25.06 8.38 -14.12
N PRO A 24 -26.38 8.22 -14.34
CA PRO A 24 -27.22 9.30 -14.87
C PRO A 24 -27.23 10.59 -14.04
N THR A 25 -26.93 10.49 -12.74
CA THR A 25 -26.92 11.61 -11.80
C THR A 25 -25.57 12.33 -11.71
N VAL A 26 -24.51 11.79 -12.32
CA VAL A 26 -23.15 12.31 -12.24
C VAL A 26 -22.64 12.51 -13.66
N SER A 27 -22.11 13.68 -13.98
CA SER A 27 -21.63 14.02 -15.32
C SER A 27 -20.33 13.29 -15.72
N SER A 28 -19.81 12.41 -14.88
CA SER A 28 -18.54 11.71 -15.05
C SER A 28 -18.71 10.18 -15.08
N PRO A 29 -18.00 9.46 -15.97
CA PRO A 29 -17.99 8.00 -15.98
C PRO A 29 -17.26 7.42 -14.76
N PHE A 30 -17.64 6.21 -14.38
CA PHE A 30 -17.05 5.43 -13.29
C PHE A 30 -16.41 4.13 -13.82
N CYS A 31 -15.26 3.75 -13.28
CA CYS A 31 -14.57 2.52 -13.65
C CYS A 31 -14.69 1.45 -12.57
N ARG A 32 -15.18 0.27 -12.94
CA ARG A 32 -15.06 -0.95 -12.14
C ARG A 32 -13.79 -1.69 -12.55
N CYS A 33 -12.81 -1.73 -11.66
CA CYS A 33 -11.54 -2.40 -11.92
C CYS A 33 -11.65 -3.91 -11.80
N ILE A 34 -10.83 -4.61 -12.58
CA ILE A 34 -10.62 -6.06 -12.46
C ILE A 34 -9.65 -6.38 -11.31
N GLU A 35 -9.54 -7.66 -10.95
CA GLU A 35 -8.62 -8.09 -9.89
C GLU A 35 -7.20 -7.57 -10.11
N ASN A 36 -6.53 -7.18 -9.02
CA ASN A 36 -5.18 -6.63 -9.00
C ASN A 36 -5.02 -5.23 -9.62
N TYR A 37 -6.10 -4.50 -9.94
CA TYR A 37 -6.03 -3.09 -10.33
C TYR A 37 -6.91 -2.19 -9.47
N THR A 38 -6.47 -0.96 -9.25
CA THR A 38 -7.14 0.07 -8.46
C THR A 38 -6.87 1.46 -9.04
N GLY A 39 -7.39 2.51 -8.40
CA GLY A 39 -7.36 3.89 -8.90
C GLY A 39 -8.65 4.30 -9.61
N ALA A 40 -8.79 5.58 -9.92
CA ALA A 40 -10.02 6.15 -10.50
C ALA A 40 -10.28 5.63 -11.93
N ARG A 41 -9.22 5.24 -12.63
CA ARG A 41 -9.24 4.72 -14.00
C ARG A 41 -8.61 3.33 -14.09
N CYS A 42 -8.44 2.63 -12.96
CA CYS A 42 -7.76 1.34 -12.89
C CYS A 42 -6.29 1.41 -13.33
N GLU A 43 -5.63 2.53 -13.08
CA GLU A 43 -4.24 2.81 -13.47
C GLU A 43 -3.20 2.21 -12.52
N GLU A 44 -3.59 1.90 -11.29
CA GLU A 44 -2.70 1.39 -10.25
C GLU A 44 -2.79 -0.13 -10.17
N VAL A 45 -1.66 -0.81 -9.98
CA VAL A 45 -1.65 -2.24 -9.65
C VAL A 45 -1.82 -2.37 -8.14
N LEU A 46 -2.80 -3.17 -7.72
CA LEU A 46 -2.94 -3.67 -6.35
C LEU A 46 -1.76 -4.58 -6.06
N LEU A 47 -0.60 -3.98 -5.81
CA LEU A 47 0.53 -4.69 -5.26
C LEU A 47 0.08 -5.21 -3.90
N PRO A 48 0.20 -6.53 -3.62
CA PRO A 48 -0.03 -7.04 -2.29
C PRO A 48 0.85 -6.19 -1.38
N SER A 49 0.20 -5.51 -0.43
CA SER A 49 0.89 -4.71 0.57
C SER A 49 1.84 -5.65 1.31
N ILE A 50 3.07 -5.81 0.83
CA ILE A 50 4.20 -6.06 1.71
C ILE A 50 4.27 -4.77 2.50
N LYS A 51 3.44 -4.70 3.53
CA LYS A 51 3.36 -3.60 4.46
C LYS A 51 4.79 -3.27 4.83
N SER A 52 5.27 -2.14 4.33
CA SER A 52 6.48 -1.48 4.82
C SER A 52 6.45 -1.28 6.35
N GLN A 53 5.29 -1.52 6.98
CA GLN A 53 5.05 -1.55 8.41
C GLN A 53 5.73 -2.69 9.18
N ALA A 54 6.08 -3.82 8.55
CA ALA A 54 6.83 -4.88 9.25
C ALA A 54 8.33 -4.56 9.39
N LYS A 55 8.86 -3.68 8.53
CA LYS A 55 10.28 -3.34 8.52
C LYS A 55 10.65 -2.34 9.63
N GLY A 56 9.77 -1.39 9.93
CA GLY A 56 9.99 -0.40 11.00
C GLY A 56 10.10 -1.03 12.39
N ASP A 57 9.23 -1.99 12.69
CA ASP A 57 9.19 -2.66 14.00
C ASP A 57 10.43 -3.55 14.23
N LEU A 58 10.85 -4.26 13.18
CA LEU A 58 12.06 -5.07 13.22
C LEU A 58 13.32 -4.21 13.44
N PHE A 59 13.42 -3.06 12.78
CA PHE A 59 14.55 -2.15 12.95
C PHE A 59 14.62 -1.55 14.36
N ALA A 60 13.48 -1.15 14.93
CA ALA A 60 13.43 -0.62 16.29
C ALA A 60 13.90 -1.66 17.33
N ALA A 61 13.47 -2.92 17.18
CA ALA A 61 13.90 -4.02 18.04
C ALA A 61 15.42 -4.28 17.96
N PHE A 62 16.00 -4.26 16.76
CA PHE A 62 17.45 -4.41 16.59
C PHE A 62 18.25 -3.29 17.27
N LEU A 63 17.83 -2.03 17.12
CA LEU A 63 18.51 -0.91 17.76
C LEU A 63 18.42 -0.98 19.29
N ALA A 64 17.25 -1.32 19.84
CA ALA A 64 17.07 -1.48 21.27
C ALA A 64 17.96 -2.60 21.85
N SER A 65 18.07 -3.73 21.13
CA SER A 65 18.90 -4.86 21.54
C SER A 65 20.40 -4.51 21.58
N LEU A 66 20.90 -3.79 20.57
CA LEU A 66 22.31 -3.36 20.52
C LEU A 66 22.66 -2.39 21.65
N LEU A 67 21.77 -1.44 21.97
CA LEU A 67 21.98 -0.49 23.06
C LEU A 67 22.04 -1.19 24.42
N LEU A 68 21.12 -2.12 24.68
CA LEU A 68 21.10 -2.90 25.93
C LEU A 68 22.37 -3.73 26.08
N LEU A 69 22.80 -4.42 25.01
CA LEU A 69 24.00 -5.22 25.04
C LEU A 69 25.25 -4.36 25.29
N GLY A 70 25.34 -3.18 24.65
CA GLY A 70 26.42 -2.24 24.86
C GLY A 70 26.53 -1.79 26.32
N VAL A 71 25.42 -1.41 26.96
CA VAL A 71 25.39 -1.00 28.37
C VAL A 71 25.82 -2.14 29.30
N LEU A 72 25.36 -3.37 29.04
CA LEU A 72 25.75 -4.54 29.83
C LEU A 72 27.25 -4.84 29.73
N VAL A 73 27.82 -4.80 28.52
CA VAL A 73 29.25 -5.02 28.29
C VAL A 73 30.09 -3.95 29.00
N ILE A 74 29.70 -2.68 28.85
CA ILE A 74 30.37 -1.56 29.51
C ILE A 74 30.30 -1.70 31.03
N GLY A 75 29.13 -1.99 31.59
CA GLY A 75 28.94 -2.18 33.02
C GLY A 75 29.74 -3.37 33.58
N ALA A 76 29.75 -4.50 32.87
CA ALA A 76 30.54 -5.66 33.25
C ALA A 76 32.04 -5.36 33.21
N PHE A 77 32.51 -4.64 32.18
CA PHE A 77 33.91 -4.22 32.09
C PHE A 77 34.30 -3.30 33.24
N TYR A 78 33.48 -2.30 33.58
CA TYR A 78 33.72 -1.45 34.75
C TYR A 78 33.75 -2.22 36.06
N PHE A 79 32.88 -3.22 36.22
CA PHE A 79 32.83 -4.05 37.42
C PHE A 79 34.04 -4.99 37.53
N LEU A 80 34.48 -5.58 36.41
CA LEU A 80 35.61 -6.50 36.37
C LEU A 80 36.98 -5.78 36.42
N CYS A 81 37.05 -4.53 35.96
CA CYS A 81 38.26 -3.71 36.00
C CYS A 81 38.37 -2.82 37.24
N ARG A 82 37.43 -2.93 38.19
CA ARG A 82 37.48 -2.27 39.50
C ARG A 82 37.94 -3.24 40.57
#